data_AF-A0A1H7WAG1-F1
#
_entry.id   AF-A0A1H7WAG1-F1
#
_cell.length_a   1.000
_cell.length_b   1.000
_cell.length_c   1.000
_cell.angle_alpha   90.00
_cell.angle_beta   90.00
_cell.angle_gamma   90.00
#
_symmetry.space_group_name_H-M   'P 1'
#
loop_
_entity.id
_entity.type
_entity.pdbx_description
1 polymer ?
#
loop_
_entity_poly.entity_id
_entity_poly.type
_entity_poly.pdbx_seq_one_letter_code
_entity_poly.pdbx_strand_id
1 'polypeptide(L)'
;MKSKQPVFSQDHDALLAALATTPNLLLIQDLDGVCMGLVHDPLTRTLERRYLEAAHQLGDAFQVLTNGEHIGARGVNAIVDRVFDHDAAAPSHGCYLPGLAAGGVQHQDRFGHVTHPGVSEAELAFLHTLPMRATRFLSSLLLGAPYHLEAHRVASLVATVVLDNPASPTLNLNALHHLFQAQPALYAQLQAQVSEFMDELLHEAEVAGLHGAFFVHYAPNLGRGDDGLERMKPADADSAGTTDFQFMLTGAVKEAGVLMLLNQSVHRRTGRWPLGQDFNARQAPRTLDAQVALVRERIAHEDMPILVGVGDTVTSLAHTDATGTRQLLRGGSDRGFLTLIQRLGEAFETENRVVYIDSSGDEVKRPALDVAHLQRSAGNASLSIFDAARGITDADDPLRLDVVFPGGHRQYVEFFCALAQRRAASSG
;
A
#
# COMPACT_ATOMS: atom_id res chain seq x y z
N MET A 1 31.25 -13.35 -7.43
CA MET A 1 30.98 -13.21 -5.99
C MET A 1 29.70 -12.40 -5.88
N LYS A 2 28.55 -13.00 -5.52
CA LYS A 2 27.29 -12.22 -5.43
C LYS A 2 27.50 -11.13 -4.39
N SER A 3 27.48 -9.86 -4.81
CA SER A 3 27.38 -8.73 -3.89
C SER A 3 26.16 -9.02 -3.00
N LYS A 4 26.34 -9.18 -1.69
CA LYS A 4 25.20 -9.27 -0.79
C LYS A 4 24.45 -7.95 -0.92
N GLN A 5 23.17 -8.00 -1.29
CA GLN A 5 22.33 -6.80 -1.24
C GLN A 5 22.49 -6.17 0.15
N PRO A 6 22.70 -4.84 0.22
CA PRO A 6 22.81 -4.17 1.50
C PRO A 6 21.51 -4.36 2.28
N VAL A 7 21.59 -4.44 3.61
CA VAL A 7 20.41 -4.52 4.50
C VAL A 7 20.35 -3.22 5.27
N PHE A 8 19.21 -2.52 5.19
CA PHE A 8 18.99 -1.22 5.84
C PHE A 8 20.05 -0.16 5.54
N SER A 9 20.52 -0.07 4.29
CA SER A 9 21.41 1.01 3.87
C SER A 9 20.76 2.38 4.05
N GLN A 10 21.55 3.34 4.51
CA GLN A 10 21.19 4.76 4.59
C GLN A 10 21.98 5.59 3.55
N ASP A 11 22.71 4.93 2.63
CA ASP A 11 23.46 5.60 1.57
C ASP A 11 22.53 5.97 0.40
N HIS A 12 21.77 7.05 0.61
CA HIS A 12 20.81 7.57 -0.37
C HIS A 12 21.51 8.17 -1.60
N ASP A 13 22.74 8.68 -1.45
CA ASP A 13 23.53 9.21 -2.57
C ASP A 13 23.96 8.10 -3.55
N ALA A 14 24.39 6.95 -3.02
CA ALA A 14 24.72 5.78 -3.85
C ALA A 14 23.48 5.25 -4.57
N LEU A 15 22.34 5.15 -3.89
CA LEU A 15 21.07 4.78 -4.53
C LEU A 15 20.71 5.78 -5.64
N LEU A 16 20.80 7.08 -5.35
CA LEU A 16 20.46 8.14 -6.30
C LEU A 16 21.34 8.08 -7.56
N ALA A 17 22.66 7.88 -7.39
CA ALA A 17 23.58 7.74 -8.50
C ALA A 17 23.29 6.50 -9.36
N ALA A 18 22.97 5.36 -8.73
CA ALA A 18 22.63 4.12 -9.43
C ALA A 18 21.32 4.27 -10.23
N LEU A 19 20.26 4.80 -9.62
CA LEU A 19 18.96 4.96 -10.28
C LEU A 19 18.98 6.04 -11.37
N ALA A 20 19.75 7.12 -11.19
CA ALA A 20 19.84 8.19 -12.18
C ALA A 20 20.42 7.71 -13.53
N THR A 21 21.34 6.74 -13.49
CA THR A 21 22.02 6.21 -14.69
C THR A 21 21.37 4.94 -15.25
N THR A 22 20.34 4.40 -14.59
CA THR A 22 19.66 3.18 -15.01
C THR A 22 18.76 3.44 -16.24
N PRO A 23 19.01 2.82 -17.41
CA PRO A 23 18.23 3.12 -18.61
C PRO A 23 16.80 2.57 -18.57
N ASN A 24 16.64 1.29 -18.19
CA ASN A 24 15.35 0.61 -18.09
C ASN A 24 14.92 0.53 -16.61
N LEU A 25 14.33 1.61 -16.11
CA LEU A 25 13.91 1.76 -14.71
C LEU A 25 12.38 1.76 -14.62
N LEU A 26 11.83 1.03 -13.66
CA LEU A 26 10.43 1.16 -13.25
C LEU A 26 10.34 1.25 -11.72
N LEU A 27 10.00 2.44 -11.22
CA LEU A 27 9.72 2.70 -9.82
C LEU A 27 8.23 2.53 -9.55
N ILE A 28 7.90 1.65 -8.61
CA ILE A 28 6.54 1.33 -8.16
C ILE A 28 6.47 1.64 -6.67
N GLN A 29 5.60 2.57 -6.26
CA GLN A 29 5.48 2.96 -4.86
C GLN A 29 4.05 3.01 -4.35
N ASP A 30 3.88 2.81 -3.05
CA ASP A 30 2.68 3.28 -2.35
C ASP A 30 2.69 4.82 -2.18
N LEU A 31 1.61 5.37 -1.64
CA LEU A 31 1.41 6.79 -1.46
C LEU A 31 1.47 7.22 0.01
N ASP A 32 0.49 6.80 0.79
CA ASP A 32 0.37 7.11 2.22
C ASP A 32 1.58 6.54 2.99
N GLY A 33 2.22 7.36 3.82
CA GLY A 33 3.45 7.01 4.54
C GLY A 33 4.73 7.01 3.70
N VAL A 34 4.63 7.02 2.35
CA VAL A 34 5.78 7.05 1.43
C VAL A 34 6.09 8.46 0.95
N CYS A 35 5.14 9.13 0.30
CA CYS A 35 5.31 10.47 -0.27
C CYS A 35 4.41 11.53 0.36
N MET A 36 3.51 11.10 1.24
CA MET A 36 2.66 11.94 2.08
C MET A 36 2.60 11.34 3.48
N GLY A 37 2.39 12.16 4.50
CA GLY A 37 2.33 11.67 5.88
C GLY A 37 1.08 10.82 6.17
N LEU A 38 1.19 9.92 7.14
CA LEU A 38 0.02 9.19 7.66
C LEU A 38 -0.82 10.09 8.57
N VAL A 39 -2.05 10.37 8.15
CA VAL A 39 -2.99 11.24 8.89
C VAL A 39 -4.17 10.44 9.46
N HIS A 40 -4.81 10.96 10.50
CA HIS A 40 -6.03 10.35 11.06
C HIS A 40 -7.25 10.51 10.14
N ASP A 41 -7.36 11.66 9.46
CA ASP A 41 -8.43 11.95 8.51
C ASP A 41 -7.86 12.05 7.08
N PRO A 42 -8.18 11.11 6.18
CA PRO A 42 -7.68 11.13 4.80
C PRO A 42 -7.95 12.43 4.03
N LEU A 43 -8.91 13.28 4.44
CA LEU A 43 -9.17 14.58 3.82
C LEU A 43 -8.07 15.63 4.08
N THR A 44 -7.31 15.46 5.17
CA THR A 44 -6.23 16.38 5.56
C THR A 44 -4.89 16.07 4.89
N ARG A 45 -4.83 15.00 4.09
CA ARG A 45 -3.65 14.64 3.31
C ARG A 45 -3.21 15.76 2.38
N THR A 46 -1.91 15.93 2.28
CA THR A 46 -1.27 16.93 1.42
C THR A 46 -0.16 16.29 0.59
N LEU A 47 0.08 16.85 -0.58
CA LEU A 47 1.21 16.53 -1.45
C LEU A 47 1.94 17.82 -1.80
N GLU A 48 3.25 17.72 -1.97
CA GLU A 48 4.05 18.87 -2.38
C GLU A 48 4.01 19.04 -3.91
N ARG A 49 3.83 20.28 -4.39
CA ARG A 49 3.82 20.58 -5.84
C ARG A 49 5.06 20.06 -6.56
N ARG A 50 6.24 20.26 -5.97
CA ARG A 50 7.51 19.79 -6.51
C ARG A 50 7.57 18.26 -6.66
N TYR A 51 6.87 17.50 -5.80
CA TYR A 51 6.80 16.05 -5.90
C TYR A 51 5.97 15.65 -7.13
N LEU A 52 4.83 16.31 -7.34
CA LEU A 52 3.98 16.08 -8.52
C LEU A 52 4.71 16.44 -9.83
N GLU A 53 5.45 17.55 -9.83
CA GLU A 53 6.29 17.96 -10.96
C GLU A 53 7.44 16.96 -11.21
N ALA A 54 8.08 16.44 -10.14
CA ALA A 54 9.09 15.40 -10.26
C ALA A 54 8.51 14.08 -10.79
N ALA A 55 7.32 13.69 -10.35
CA ALA A 55 6.62 12.50 -10.85
C ALA A 55 6.29 12.62 -12.34
N HIS A 56 5.81 13.80 -12.76
CA HIS A 56 5.60 14.12 -14.17
C HIS A 56 6.91 14.01 -14.98
N GLN A 57 8.01 14.55 -14.45
CA GLN A 57 9.32 14.53 -15.10
C GLN A 57 9.89 13.11 -15.25
N LEU A 58 9.61 12.20 -14.31
CA LEU A 58 10.01 10.79 -14.39
C LEU A 58 9.22 10.00 -15.44
N GLY A 59 8.03 10.46 -15.82
CA GLY A 59 7.21 9.86 -16.86
C GLY A 59 6.98 8.36 -16.66
N ASP A 60 7.22 7.57 -17.70
CA ASP A 60 6.94 6.13 -17.69
C ASP A 60 7.81 5.30 -16.72
N ALA A 61 8.89 5.90 -16.18
CA ALA A 61 9.74 5.25 -15.18
C ALA A 61 9.13 5.25 -13.78
N PHE A 62 7.98 5.90 -13.59
CA PHE A 62 7.29 6.04 -12.32
C PHE A 62 5.83 5.60 -12.41
N GLN A 63 5.38 4.79 -11.44
CA GLN A 63 3.99 4.37 -11.29
C GLN A 63 3.63 4.27 -9.81
N VAL A 64 2.41 4.67 -9.46
CA VAL A 64 1.86 4.43 -8.12
C VAL A 64 1.16 3.08 -8.06
N LEU A 65 1.15 2.48 -6.87
CA LEU A 65 0.47 1.24 -6.55
C LEU A 65 -0.05 1.28 -5.11
N THR A 66 -1.30 1.71 -4.96
CA THR A 66 -1.91 1.97 -3.64
C THR A 66 -3.21 1.19 -3.42
N ASN A 67 -3.54 0.96 -2.16
CA ASN A 67 -4.85 0.44 -1.76
C ASN A 67 -5.91 1.56 -1.62
N GLY A 68 -5.48 2.82 -1.49
CA GLY A 68 -6.34 3.99 -1.63
C GLY A 68 -6.85 4.15 -3.07
N GLU A 69 -7.55 5.25 -3.36
CA GLU A 69 -8.13 5.50 -4.69
C GLU A 69 -7.58 6.77 -5.34
N HIS A 70 -7.56 6.78 -6.68
CA HIS A 70 -7.31 7.97 -7.47
C HIS A 70 -8.50 8.93 -7.40
N ILE A 71 -9.73 8.41 -7.50
CA ILE A 71 -10.97 9.18 -7.56
C ILE A 71 -11.78 9.11 -6.26
N GLY A 72 -12.90 9.85 -6.22
CA GLY A 72 -13.76 9.97 -5.04
C GLY A 72 -13.41 11.20 -4.20
N ALA A 73 -14.25 11.51 -3.20
CA ALA A 73 -14.08 12.70 -2.37
C ALA A 73 -12.75 12.70 -1.59
N ARG A 74 -12.21 11.52 -1.33
CA ARG A 74 -10.94 11.29 -0.64
C ARG A 74 -9.86 10.75 -1.58
N GLY A 75 -10.11 10.70 -2.89
CA GLY A 75 -9.14 10.23 -3.88
C GLY A 75 -7.93 11.15 -3.98
N VAL A 76 -6.82 10.60 -4.46
CA VAL A 76 -5.55 11.32 -4.64
C VAL A 76 -5.71 12.48 -5.63
N ASN A 77 -6.58 12.36 -6.63
CA ASN A 77 -6.82 13.42 -7.61
C ASN A 77 -7.33 14.69 -6.96
N ALA A 78 -8.19 14.60 -5.94
CA ALA A 78 -8.66 15.77 -5.20
C ALA A 78 -7.52 16.49 -4.46
N ILE A 79 -6.48 15.75 -4.04
CA ILE A 79 -5.27 16.34 -3.44
C ILE A 79 -4.47 17.07 -4.52
N VAL A 80 -4.26 16.44 -5.68
CA VAL A 80 -3.57 17.04 -6.83
C VAL A 80 -4.28 18.32 -7.26
N ASP A 81 -5.60 18.29 -7.42
CA ASP A 81 -6.40 19.45 -7.82
C ASP A 81 -6.21 20.61 -6.85
N ARG A 82 -6.23 20.36 -5.52
CA ARG A 82 -5.97 21.40 -4.51
C ARG A 82 -4.57 21.99 -4.61
N VAL A 83 -3.54 21.19 -4.91
CA VAL A 83 -2.15 21.65 -5.05
C VAL A 83 -1.96 22.56 -6.27
N PHE A 84 -2.77 22.35 -7.31
CA PHE A 84 -2.79 23.17 -8.52
C PHE A 84 -3.95 24.19 -8.51
N ASP A 85 -4.47 24.58 -7.34
CA ASP A 85 -5.52 25.60 -7.16
C ASP A 85 -6.83 25.35 -7.97
N HIS A 86 -7.19 24.08 -8.15
CA HIS A 86 -8.29 23.63 -9.03
C HIS A 86 -8.15 24.14 -10.48
N ASP A 87 -6.95 24.50 -10.90
CA ASP A 87 -6.68 24.90 -12.26
C ASP A 87 -6.94 23.69 -13.17
N ALA A 88 -7.71 23.90 -14.24
CA ALA A 88 -7.91 22.91 -15.29
C ALA A 88 -6.58 22.46 -15.94
N ALA A 89 -5.50 23.17 -15.60
CA ALA A 89 -4.12 22.83 -15.85
C ALA A 89 -3.70 21.41 -15.43
N ALA A 90 -4.10 20.86 -14.28
CA ALA A 90 -3.53 19.58 -13.82
C ALA A 90 -3.76 18.40 -14.80
N PRO A 91 -5.00 18.16 -15.29
CA PRO A 91 -5.23 17.22 -16.38
C PRO A 91 -4.50 17.62 -17.67
N SER A 92 -4.55 18.88 -18.10
CA SER A 92 -3.97 19.29 -19.39
C SER A 92 -2.45 19.23 -19.44
N HIS A 93 -1.77 19.35 -18.30
CA HIS A 93 -0.32 19.26 -18.17
C HIS A 93 0.16 17.84 -17.79
N GLY A 94 -0.75 16.90 -17.57
CA GLY A 94 -0.41 15.52 -17.25
C GLY A 94 0.25 15.37 -15.87
N CYS A 95 -0.28 16.07 -14.86
CA CYS A 95 0.27 16.14 -13.51
C CYS A 95 -0.39 15.17 -12.50
N TYR A 96 -1.39 14.39 -12.91
CA TYR A 96 -1.90 13.32 -12.06
C TYR A 96 -0.89 12.19 -11.93
N LEU A 97 -0.89 11.52 -10.79
CA LEU A 97 -0.01 10.38 -10.55
C LEU A 97 -0.52 9.16 -11.34
N PRO A 98 0.25 8.64 -12.32
CA PRO A 98 -0.16 7.48 -13.10
C PRO A 98 0.06 6.19 -12.31
N GLY A 99 -0.74 5.17 -12.58
CA GLY A 99 -0.55 3.84 -12.02
C GLY A 99 -1.86 3.22 -11.56
N LEU A 100 -1.76 2.39 -10.52
CA LEU A 100 -2.87 1.58 -10.04
C LEU A 100 -3.25 1.95 -8.60
N ALA A 101 -4.55 2.00 -8.38
CA ALA A 101 -5.20 2.23 -7.10
C ALA A 101 -6.21 1.11 -6.81
N ALA A 102 -6.87 1.19 -5.67
CA ALA A 102 -7.79 0.17 -5.15
C ALA A 102 -7.16 -1.24 -5.17
N GLY A 103 -5.88 -1.35 -4.81
CA GLY A 103 -5.16 -2.62 -4.79
C GLY A 103 -4.85 -3.21 -6.17
N GLY A 104 -4.90 -2.43 -7.24
CA GLY A 104 -4.52 -2.90 -8.58
C GLY A 104 -5.65 -2.93 -9.62
N VAL A 105 -6.86 -2.52 -9.26
CA VAL A 105 -8.04 -2.60 -10.17
C VAL A 105 -8.48 -1.26 -10.71
N GLN A 106 -8.04 -0.14 -10.14
CA GLN A 106 -8.33 1.19 -10.66
C GLN A 106 -7.08 1.75 -11.34
N HIS A 107 -7.07 1.73 -12.67
CA HIS A 107 -5.97 2.23 -13.47
C HIS A 107 -6.20 3.68 -13.86
N GLN A 108 -5.16 4.51 -13.73
CA GLN A 108 -5.17 5.91 -14.13
C GLN A 108 -3.92 6.26 -14.95
N ASP A 109 -4.11 7.02 -16.04
CA ASP A 109 -3.01 7.68 -16.74
C ASP A 109 -2.69 9.06 -16.14
N ARG A 110 -1.59 9.69 -16.58
CA ARG A 110 -1.16 11.00 -16.08
C ARG A 110 -2.15 12.15 -16.34
N PHE A 111 -3.15 11.93 -17.20
CA PHE A 111 -4.17 12.90 -17.58
C PHE A 111 -5.48 12.72 -16.81
N GLY A 112 -5.55 11.74 -15.91
CA GLY A 112 -6.73 11.47 -15.08
C GLY A 112 -7.77 10.57 -15.75
N HIS A 113 -7.44 9.89 -16.85
CA HIS A 113 -8.34 8.89 -17.42
C HIS A 113 -8.33 7.62 -16.59
N VAL A 114 -9.47 7.32 -15.95
CA VAL A 114 -9.62 6.16 -15.08
C VAL A 114 -10.36 5.03 -15.77
N THR A 115 -9.84 3.81 -15.63
CA THR A 115 -10.50 2.56 -16.04
C THR A 115 -10.44 1.52 -14.93
N HIS A 116 -11.32 0.52 -15.01
CA HIS A 116 -11.37 -0.59 -14.04
C HIS A 116 -11.19 -1.96 -14.71
N PRO A 117 -9.97 -2.34 -15.14
CA PRO A 117 -9.74 -3.58 -15.88
C PRO A 117 -10.18 -4.81 -15.09
N GLY A 118 -11.02 -5.66 -15.71
CA GLY A 118 -11.49 -6.92 -15.10
C GLY A 118 -12.53 -6.75 -14.00
N VAL A 119 -13.18 -5.58 -13.92
CA VAL A 119 -14.27 -5.29 -12.97
C VAL A 119 -15.59 -5.14 -13.73
N SER A 120 -16.63 -5.81 -13.26
CA SER A 120 -17.98 -5.71 -13.86
C SER A 120 -18.79 -4.56 -13.29
N GLU A 121 -19.79 -4.10 -14.05
CA GLU A 121 -20.74 -3.09 -13.58
C GLU A 121 -21.53 -3.54 -12.35
N ALA A 122 -21.88 -4.83 -12.27
CA ALA A 122 -22.61 -5.40 -11.13
C ALA A 122 -21.78 -5.34 -9.83
N GLU A 123 -20.47 -5.57 -9.93
CA GLU A 123 -19.56 -5.47 -8.80
C GLU A 123 -19.41 -4.02 -8.32
N LEU A 124 -19.19 -3.08 -9.24
CA LEU A 124 -19.13 -1.65 -8.90
C LEU A 124 -20.45 -1.15 -8.30
N ALA A 125 -21.58 -1.60 -8.85
CA ALA A 125 -22.90 -1.25 -8.33
C ALA A 125 -23.09 -1.76 -6.89
N PHE A 126 -22.62 -2.98 -6.58
CA PHE A 126 -22.65 -3.50 -5.21
C PHE A 126 -21.79 -2.66 -4.26
N LEU A 127 -20.54 -2.36 -4.64
CA LEU A 127 -19.60 -1.53 -3.85
C LEU A 127 -20.18 -0.15 -3.55
N HIS A 128 -20.84 0.48 -4.53
CA HIS A 128 -21.51 1.77 -4.37
C HIS A 128 -22.60 1.79 -3.29
N THR A 129 -23.18 0.63 -2.93
CA THR A 129 -24.18 0.57 -1.85
C THR A 129 -23.56 0.55 -0.46
N LEU A 130 -22.30 0.16 -0.34
CA LEU A 130 -21.68 -0.14 0.95
C LEU A 130 -21.54 1.07 1.88
N PRO A 131 -21.14 2.28 1.42
CA PRO A 131 -21.00 3.43 2.31
C PRO A 131 -22.29 3.74 3.08
N MET A 132 -23.44 3.76 2.40
CA MET A 132 -24.74 4.00 3.06
C MET A 132 -25.06 2.92 4.10
N ARG A 133 -24.78 1.66 3.80
CA ARG A 133 -25.02 0.53 4.71
C ARG A 133 -24.13 0.63 5.94
N ALA A 134 -22.85 0.94 5.73
CA ALA A 134 -21.87 1.13 6.78
C ALA A 134 -22.23 2.32 7.68
N THR A 135 -22.70 3.43 7.10
CA THR A 135 -23.25 4.58 7.85
C THR A 135 -24.39 4.15 8.76
N ARG A 136 -25.36 3.36 8.25
CA ARG A 136 -26.50 2.88 9.05
C ARG A 136 -26.07 1.95 10.17
N PHE A 137 -25.19 1.00 9.86
CA PHE A 137 -24.62 0.06 10.82
C PHE A 137 -23.92 0.79 11.96
N LEU A 138 -22.91 1.62 11.64
CA LEU A 138 -22.12 2.34 12.66
C LEU A 138 -22.98 3.32 13.46
N SER A 139 -23.93 4.01 12.81
CA SER A 139 -24.82 4.92 13.54
C SER A 139 -25.65 4.16 14.58
N SER A 140 -26.24 3.04 14.20
CA SER A 140 -27.06 2.21 15.10
C SER A 140 -26.20 1.62 16.22
N LEU A 141 -25.00 1.14 15.88
CA LEU A 141 -24.05 0.55 16.83
C LEU A 141 -23.64 1.57 17.89
N LEU A 142 -23.16 2.74 17.47
CA LEU A 142 -22.60 3.75 18.38
C LEU A 142 -23.65 4.45 19.26
N LEU A 143 -24.91 4.52 18.82
CA LEU A 143 -26.03 5.00 19.64
C LEU A 143 -26.46 3.97 20.70
N GLY A 144 -26.29 2.68 20.41
CA GLY A 144 -26.72 1.57 21.26
C GLY A 144 -25.75 1.25 22.40
N ALA A 145 -26.17 0.35 23.28
CA ALA A 145 -25.27 -0.26 24.24
C ALA A 145 -24.22 -1.11 23.51
N PRO A 146 -22.96 -1.15 23.98
CA PRO A 146 -22.40 -0.50 25.18
C PRO A 146 -21.88 0.94 24.98
N TYR A 147 -21.99 1.53 23.78
CA TYR A 147 -21.29 2.78 23.43
C TYR A 147 -22.03 4.06 23.86
N HIS A 148 -23.37 4.09 23.71
CA HIS A 148 -24.25 5.19 24.13
C HIS A 148 -23.75 6.60 23.78
N LEU A 149 -23.23 6.79 22.56
CA LEU A 149 -22.77 8.11 22.10
C LEU A 149 -23.94 9.01 21.73
N GLU A 150 -23.77 10.32 21.91
CA GLU A 150 -24.75 11.32 21.52
C GLU A 150 -24.91 11.39 19.98
N ALA A 151 -26.15 11.56 19.50
CA ALA A 151 -26.47 11.49 18.06
C ALA A 151 -25.67 12.47 17.19
N HIS A 152 -25.44 13.70 17.65
CA HIS A 152 -24.63 14.69 16.93
C HIS A 152 -23.17 14.25 16.79
N ARG A 153 -22.63 13.57 17.81
CA ARG A 153 -21.25 13.06 17.83
C ARG A 153 -21.13 11.83 16.92
N VAL A 154 -22.12 10.94 16.94
CA VAL A 154 -22.19 9.79 16.04
C VAL A 154 -22.17 10.23 14.58
N ALA A 155 -22.99 11.23 14.20
CA ALA A 155 -23.04 11.71 12.82
C ALA A 155 -21.68 12.21 12.33
N SER A 156 -20.97 12.99 13.16
CA SER A 156 -19.61 13.48 12.84
C SER A 156 -18.60 12.34 12.71
N LEU A 157 -18.58 11.40 13.67
CA LEU A 157 -17.66 10.26 13.66
C LEU A 157 -17.89 9.36 12.44
N VAL A 158 -19.15 9.03 12.13
CA VAL A 158 -19.49 8.18 10.99
C VAL A 158 -19.06 8.81 9.67
N ALA A 159 -19.19 10.14 9.53
CA ALA A 159 -18.73 10.85 8.34
C ALA A 159 -17.21 10.76 8.15
N THR A 160 -16.43 10.66 9.23
CA THR A 160 -14.97 10.46 9.17
C THR A 160 -14.60 8.99 8.94
N VAL A 161 -15.31 8.05 9.58
CA VAL A 161 -14.97 6.63 9.59
C VAL A 161 -15.36 5.94 8.28
N VAL A 162 -16.48 6.31 7.67
CA VAL A 162 -16.96 5.70 6.41
C VAL A 162 -16.31 6.42 5.23
N LEU A 163 -15.41 5.72 4.54
CA LEU A 163 -14.79 6.21 3.32
C LEU A 163 -15.56 5.66 2.11
N ASP A 164 -16.10 6.56 1.30
CA ASP A 164 -16.94 6.33 0.13
C ASP A 164 -16.15 6.02 -1.15
N ASN A 165 -15.01 5.36 -0.98
CA ASN A 165 -14.12 4.86 -2.02
C ASN A 165 -14.91 3.97 -3.02
N PRO A 166 -15.04 4.36 -4.31
CA PRO A 166 -15.86 3.64 -5.29
C PRO A 166 -15.53 2.16 -5.54
N ALA A 167 -14.24 1.79 -5.52
CA ALA A 167 -13.72 0.46 -5.83
C ALA A 167 -13.13 -0.27 -4.59
N SER A 168 -12.92 0.44 -3.48
CA SER A 168 -12.51 -0.13 -2.19
C SER A 168 -13.16 0.56 -0.97
N PRO A 169 -14.51 0.51 -0.83
CA PRO A 169 -15.22 1.08 0.32
C PRO A 169 -14.55 0.66 1.64
N THR A 170 -14.26 1.63 2.50
CA THR A 170 -13.40 1.41 3.67
C THR A 170 -14.06 1.94 4.94
N LEU A 171 -13.93 1.19 6.04
CA LEU A 171 -14.12 1.69 7.39
C LEU A 171 -12.75 1.96 8.03
N ASN A 172 -12.45 3.24 8.27
CA ASN A 172 -11.24 3.68 8.96
C ASN A 172 -11.56 3.99 10.43
N LEU A 173 -11.06 3.16 11.34
CA LEU A 173 -11.39 3.22 12.76
C LEU A 173 -10.47 4.15 13.56
N ASN A 174 -9.57 4.93 12.94
CA ASN A 174 -8.62 5.78 13.68
C ASN A 174 -9.33 6.75 14.63
N ALA A 175 -10.40 7.41 14.16
CA ALA A 175 -11.17 8.34 14.98
C ALA A 175 -11.86 7.64 16.18
N LEU A 176 -12.29 6.39 15.99
CA LEU A 176 -12.93 5.59 17.04
C LEU A 176 -11.90 5.03 18.03
N HIS A 177 -10.73 4.61 17.56
CA HIS A 177 -9.61 4.24 18.43
C HIS A 177 -9.24 5.40 19.36
N HIS A 178 -9.06 6.59 18.81
CA HIS A 178 -8.73 7.78 19.60
C HIS A 178 -9.84 8.09 20.63
N LEU A 179 -11.11 7.97 20.23
CA LEU A 179 -12.24 8.14 21.14
C LEU A 179 -12.21 7.16 22.33
N PHE A 180 -11.89 5.90 22.06
CA PHE A 180 -11.92 4.80 23.03
C PHE A 180 -10.54 4.47 23.62
N GLN A 181 -9.54 5.34 23.51
CA GLN A 181 -8.18 5.09 24.00
C GLN A 181 -8.12 4.69 25.48
N ALA A 182 -9.02 5.25 26.31
CA ALA A 182 -9.10 4.95 27.74
C ALA A 182 -9.93 3.69 28.05
N GLN A 183 -10.51 3.06 27.03
CA GLN A 183 -11.38 1.89 27.11
C GLN A 183 -11.00 0.85 26.04
N PRO A 184 -9.76 0.29 26.07
CA PRO A 184 -9.26 -0.57 25.01
C PRO A 184 -10.10 -1.83 24.77
N ALA A 185 -10.73 -2.38 25.82
CA ALA A 185 -11.65 -3.51 25.68
C ALA A 185 -12.91 -3.15 24.87
N LEU A 186 -13.43 -1.93 25.05
CA LEU A 186 -14.60 -1.44 24.30
C LEU A 186 -14.24 -1.19 22.83
N TYR A 187 -13.03 -0.70 22.56
CA TYR A 187 -12.52 -0.57 21.20
C TYR A 187 -12.27 -1.92 20.52
N ALA A 188 -11.69 -2.90 21.22
CA ALA A 188 -11.52 -4.25 20.70
C ALA A 188 -12.87 -4.92 20.37
N GLN A 189 -13.90 -4.69 21.19
CA GLN A 189 -15.26 -5.13 20.89
C GLN A 189 -15.79 -4.46 19.62
N LEU A 190 -15.59 -3.15 19.45
CA LEU A 190 -16.00 -2.43 18.24
C LEU A 190 -15.33 -2.99 17.00
N GLN A 191 -14.03 -3.26 17.09
CA GLN A 191 -13.24 -3.85 16.01
C GLN A 191 -13.80 -5.21 15.57
N ALA A 192 -14.17 -6.06 16.53
CA ALA A 192 -14.82 -7.35 16.24
C ALA A 192 -16.18 -7.19 15.54
N GLN A 193 -17.02 -6.27 16.02
CA GLN A 193 -18.34 -6.00 15.43
C GLN A 193 -18.24 -5.43 14.00
N VAL A 194 -17.22 -4.63 13.72
CA VAL A 194 -16.92 -4.17 12.36
C VAL A 194 -16.48 -5.33 11.47
N SER A 195 -15.66 -6.25 11.98
CA SER A 195 -15.27 -7.48 11.25
C SER A 195 -16.50 -8.31 10.89
N GLU A 196 -17.39 -8.57 11.86
CA GLU A 196 -18.64 -9.32 11.63
C GLU A 196 -19.53 -8.65 10.57
N PHE A 197 -19.66 -7.32 10.61
CA PHE A 197 -20.37 -6.59 9.57
C PHE A 197 -19.75 -6.79 8.18
N MET A 198 -18.42 -6.81 8.07
CA MET A 198 -17.77 -7.08 6.77
C MET A 198 -18.03 -8.50 6.27
N ASP A 199 -18.07 -9.49 7.16
CA ASP A 199 -18.42 -10.87 6.81
C ASP A 199 -19.87 -11.00 6.34
N GLU A 200 -20.80 -10.26 6.97
CA GLU A 200 -22.19 -10.16 6.50
C GLU A 200 -22.28 -9.57 5.08
N LEU A 201 -21.49 -8.52 4.79
CA LEU A 201 -21.42 -7.94 3.44
C LEU A 201 -20.92 -8.94 2.40
N LEU A 202 -19.91 -9.77 2.74
CA LEU A 202 -19.43 -10.83 1.87
C LEU A 202 -20.53 -11.85 1.58
N HIS A 203 -21.25 -12.29 2.61
CA HIS A 203 -22.34 -13.26 2.46
C HIS A 203 -23.48 -12.70 1.60
N GLU A 204 -23.84 -11.43 1.76
CA GLU A 204 -24.86 -10.81 0.93
C GLU A 204 -24.44 -10.64 -0.53
N ALA A 205 -23.16 -10.39 -0.79
CA ALA A 205 -22.64 -10.38 -2.15
C ALA A 205 -22.83 -11.76 -2.82
N GLU A 206 -22.58 -12.85 -2.08
CA GLU A 206 -22.86 -14.21 -2.56
C GLU A 206 -24.34 -14.39 -2.88
N VAL A 207 -25.26 -13.96 -2.00
CA VAL A 207 -26.71 -14.03 -2.24
C VAL A 207 -27.12 -13.20 -3.48
N ALA A 208 -26.43 -12.10 -3.75
CA ALA A 208 -26.63 -11.28 -4.95
C ALA A 208 -26.02 -11.87 -6.23
N GLY A 209 -25.45 -13.08 -6.19
CA GLY A 209 -24.83 -13.76 -7.33
C GLY A 209 -23.39 -13.31 -7.62
N LEU A 210 -22.75 -12.59 -6.70
CA LEU A 210 -21.37 -12.11 -6.79
C LEU A 210 -20.42 -13.03 -6.00
N HIS A 211 -20.59 -14.35 -6.15
CA HIS A 211 -19.82 -15.34 -5.43
C HIS A 211 -18.32 -15.20 -5.66
N GLY A 212 -17.55 -15.09 -4.56
CA GLY A 212 -16.09 -14.94 -4.62
C GLY A 212 -15.61 -13.64 -5.28
N ALA A 213 -16.50 -12.68 -5.53
CA ALA A 213 -16.15 -11.42 -6.17
C ALA A 213 -15.33 -10.50 -5.26
N PHE A 214 -15.48 -10.64 -3.94
CA PHE A 214 -14.91 -9.75 -2.93
C PHE A 214 -14.17 -10.48 -1.82
N PHE A 215 -13.33 -9.73 -1.11
CA PHE A 215 -12.68 -10.11 0.15
C PHE A 215 -12.49 -8.85 1.03
N VAL A 216 -12.14 -9.05 2.30
CA VAL A 216 -11.80 -7.96 3.20
C VAL A 216 -10.28 -7.88 3.34
N HIS A 217 -9.73 -6.70 3.05
CA HIS A 217 -8.33 -6.36 3.32
C HIS A 217 -8.23 -5.59 4.63
N TYR A 218 -7.31 -6.02 5.49
CA TYR A 218 -7.04 -5.41 6.79
C TYR A 218 -5.70 -4.67 6.76
N ALA A 219 -5.68 -3.41 7.23
CA ALA A 219 -4.43 -2.67 7.42
C ALA A 219 -4.32 -2.05 8.83
N PRO A 220 -3.21 -2.32 9.56
CA PRO A 220 -2.24 -3.40 9.32
C PRO A 220 -2.83 -4.80 9.59
N ASN A 221 -2.41 -5.82 8.81
CA ASN A 221 -2.69 -7.24 9.06
C ASN A 221 -1.48 -8.01 9.63
N LEU A 222 -1.72 -9.25 10.04
CA LEU A 222 -0.73 -10.22 10.54
C LEU A 222 -0.44 -11.34 9.53
N GLY A 223 -0.57 -11.04 8.24
CA GLY A 223 -0.46 -12.03 7.17
C GLY A 223 -1.76 -12.81 6.99
N ARG A 224 -1.66 -14.04 6.47
CA ARG A 224 -2.83 -14.89 6.16
C ARG A 224 -2.96 -16.08 7.09
N GLY A 225 -4.21 -16.47 7.33
CA GLY A 225 -4.66 -17.68 8.00
C GLY A 225 -4.40 -18.95 7.18
N ASP A 226 -4.62 -20.09 7.82
CA ASP A 226 -4.57 -21.41 7.16
C ASP A 226 -5.76 -21.58 6.18
N ASP A 227 -6.83 -20.80 6.40
CA ASP A 227 -7.97 -20.61 5.51
C ASP A 227 -7.66 -19.70 4.30
N GLY A 228 -6.47 -19.09 4.26
CA GLY A 228 -6.04 -18.16 3.21
C GLY A 228 -6.57 -16.73 3.36
N LEU A 229 -7.36 -16.44 4.40
CA LEU A 229 -7.91 -15.12 4.70
C LEU A 229 -6.90 -14.25 5.45
N GLU A 230 -7.03 -12.93 5.39
CA GLU A 230 -6.15 -12.05 6.14
C GLU A 230 -6.45 -12.12 7.64
N ARG A 231 -5.39 -12.17 8.46
CA ARG A 231 -5.49 -12.11 9.91
C ARG A 231 -5.51 -10.66 10.35
N MET A 232 -6.65 -10.24 10.89
CA MET A 232 -6.76 -8.96 11.60
C MET A 232 -5.75 -8.90 12.75
N LYS A 233 -5.02 -7.77 12.87
CA LYS A 233 -4.26 -7.45 14.08
C LYS A 233 -5.24 -6.94 15.15
N PRO A 234 -5.42 -7.63 16.28
CA PRO A 234 -6.29 -7.15 17.35
C PRO A 234 -5.72 -5.88 17.98
N ALA A 235 -6.61 -5.01 18.47
CA ALA A 235 -6.23 -3.90 19.31
C ALA A 235 -5.83 -4.37 20.72
N ASP A 236 -4.89 -3.66 21.35
CA ASP A 236 -4.49 -3.87 22.74
C ASP A 236 -4.20 -2.52 23.43
N ALA A 237 -3.63 -2.55 24.64
CA ALA A 237 -3.34 -1.34 25.40
C ALA A 237 -2.28 -0.44 24.74
N ASP A 238 -1.42 -1.00 23.87
CA ASP A 238 -0.27 -0.32 23.28
C ASP A 238 -0.44 -0.03 21.78
N SER A 239 -1.43 -0.66 21.13
CA SER A 239 -1.66 -0.62 19.69
C SER A 239 -3.14 -0.57 19.32
N ALA A 240 -3.47 0.28 18.35
CA ALA A 240 -4.80 0.34 17.72
C ALA A 240 -5.18 -0.93 16.94
N GLY A 241 -4.26 -1.88 16.77
CA GLY A 241 -4.47 -3.04 15.92
C GLY A 241 -4.74 -2.65 14.46
N THR A 242 -5.68 -3.35 13.83
CA THR A 242 -6.22 -3.05 12.50
C THR A 242 -7.15 -1.86 12.58
N THR A 243 -6.89 -0.83 11.79
CA THR A 243 -7.74 0.37 11.74
C THR A 243 -8.50 0.46 10.44
N ASP A 244 -7.98 -0.12 9.35
CA ASP A 244 -8.65 -0.06 8.05
C ASP A 244 -9.23 -1.42 7.68
N PHE A 245 -10.53 -1.39 7.39
CA PHE A 245 -11.31 -2.53 6.91
C PHE A 245 -11.78 -2.16 5.51
N GLN A 246 -11.12 -2.71 4.50
CA GLN A 246 -11.39 -2.36 3.10
C GLN A 246 -12.12 -3.53 2.43
N PHE A 247 -13.29 -3.26 1.87
CA PHE A 247 -14.06 -4.24 1.12
C PHE A 247 -13.61 -4.19 -0.34
N MET A 248 -12.83 -5.18 -0.78
CA MET A 248 -12.07 -5.13 -2.03
C MET A 248 -12.43 -6.26 -2.99
N LEU A 249 -12.21 -6.04 -4.28
CA LEU A 249 -12.44 -7.04 -5.34
C LEU A 249 -11.41 -8.17 -5.27
N THR A 250 -11.83 -9.43 -5.37
CA THR A 250 -10.93 -10.59 -5.32
C THR A 250 -9.87 -10.55 -6.41
N GLY A 251 -8.63 -10.29 -6.02
CA GLY A 251 -7.48 -10.11 -6.93
C GLY A 251 -6.91 -8.70 -6.94
N ALA A 252 -7.63 -7.74 -6.36
CA ALA A 252 -7.16 -6.40 -6.03
C ALA A 252 -6.11 -6.45 -4.91
N VAL A 253 -4.98 -7.07 -5.20
CA VAL A 253 -3.78 -7.08 -4.37
C VAL A 253 -2.63 -6.46 -5.16
N LYS A 254 -1.76 -5.73 -4.48
CA LYS A 254 -0.68 -4.96 -5.10
C LYS A 254 0.22 -5.83 -5.99
N GLU A 255 0.43 -7.10 -5.64
CA GLU A 255 1.18 -8.06 -6.44
C GLU A 255 0.64 -8.22 -7.86
N ALA A 256 -0.69 -8.29 -8.02
CA ALA A 256 -1.32 -8.33 -9.34
C ALA A 256 -1.07 -7.02 -10.10
N GLY A 257 -1.10 -5.89 -9.38
CA GLY A 257 -0.76 -4.58 -9.94
C GLY A 257 0.68 -4.49 -10.45
N VAL A 258 1.66 -5.06 -9.75
CA VAL A 258 3.06 -5.14 -10.24
C VAL A 258 3.13 -5.84 -11.60
N LEU A 259 2.41 -6.95 -11.77
CA LEU A 259 2.38 -7.67 -13.04
C LEU A 259 1.75 -6.84 -14.17
N MET A 260 0.68 -6.11 -13.87
CA MET A 260 0.04 -5.21 -14.83
C MET A 260 0.97 -4.05 -15.23
N LEU A 261 1.60 -3.37 -14.26
CA LEU A 261 2.53 -2.27 -14.50
C LEU A 261 3.77 -2.75 -15.29
N LEU A 262 4.26 -3.95 -15.00
CA LEU A 262 5.35 -4.57 -15.74
C LEU A 262 4.94 -4.88 -17.19
N ASN A 263 3.76 -5.45 -17.41
CA ASN A 263 3.21 -5.72 -18.73
C ASN A 263 3.09 -4.43 -19.57
N GLN A 264 2.61 -3.35 -18.96
CA GLN A 264 2.53 -2.02 -19.59
C GLN A 264 3.92 -1.44 -19.89
N SER A 265 4.86 -1.54 -18.96
CA SER A 265 6.23 -1.05 -19.14
C SER A 265 6.93 -1.74 -20.30
N VAL A 266 6.84 -3.08 -20.38
CA VAL A 266 7.38 -3.86 -21.50
C VAL A 266 6.69 -3.48 -22.81
N HIS A 267 5.36 -3.29 -22.80
CA HIS A 267 4.63 -2.84 -23.99
C HIS A 267 5.10 -1.47 -24.49
N ARG A 268 5.24 -0.48 -23.62
CA ARG A 268 5.72 0.86 -24.02
C ARG A 268 7.08 0.81 -24.70
N ARG A 269 7.98 -0.08 -24.24
CA ARG A 269 9.33 -0.22 -24.79
C ARG A 269 9.38 -1.06 -26.07
N THR A 270 8.59 -2.12 -26.16
CA THR A 270 8.74 -3.15 -27.20
C THR A 270 7.58 -3.22 -28.21
N GLY A 271 6.45 -2.56 -27.89
CA GLY A 271 5.18 -2.70 -28.60
C GLY A 271 4.42 -3.99 -28.30
N ARG A 272 4.96 -4.92 -27.49
CA ARG A 272 4.37 -6.24 -27.22
C ARG A 272 3.74 -6.30 -25.83
N TRP A 273 2.61 -7.00 -25.72
CA TRP A 273 1.96 -7.29 -24.45
C TRP A 273 2.31 -8.71 -23.99
N PRO A 274 3.39 -8.93 -23.21
CA PRO A 274 3.83 -10.27 -22.84
C PRO A 274 2.78 -11.08 -22.06
N LEU A 275 1.94 -10.41 -21.26
CA LEU A 275 0.86 -11.04 -20.50
C LEU A 275 -0.51 -10.93 -21.20
N GLY A 276 -0.56 -10.32 -22.38
CA GLY A 276 -1.79 -9.97 -23.11
C GLY A 276 -2.25 -8.54 -22.84
N GLN A 277 -2.92 -7.93 -23.83
CA GLN A 277 -3.37 -6.53 -23.76
C GLN A 277 -4.42 -6.31 -22.66
N ASP A 278 -5.29 -7.28 -22.46
CA ASP A 278 -6.38 -7.21 -21.48
C ASP A 278 -6.00 -7.80 -20.11
N PHE A 279 -4.69 -8.00 -19.86
CA PHE A 279 -4.20 -8.57 -18.60
C PHE A 279 -4.61 -7.71 -17.39
N ASN A 280 -5.26 -8.33 -16.41
CA ASN A 280 -5.76 -7.65 -15.22
C ASN A 280 -5.69 -8.52 -13.95
N ALA A 281 -6.10 -7.93 -12.83
CA ALA A 281 -6.09 -8.54 -11.50
C ALA A 281 -6.76 -9.92 -11.39
N ARG A 282 -7.75 -10.24 -12.24
CA ARG A 282 -8.44 -11.54 -12.23
C ARG A 282 -7.61 -12.67 -12.81
N GLN A 283 -6.72 -12.33 -13.75
CA GLN A 283 -5.86 -13.29 -14.44
C GLN A 283 -4.51 -13.49 -13.73
N ALA A 284 -4.16 -12.59 -12.81
CA ALA A 284 -2.93 -12.69 -12.04
C ALA A 284 -2.91 -13.95 -11.16
N PRO A 285 -1.81 -14.72 -11.17
CA PRO A 285 -1.65 -15.85 -10.26
C PRO A 285 -1.70 -15.41 -8.79
N ARG A 286 -2.24 -16.27 -7.93
CA ARG A 286 -2.49 -15.96 -6.51
C ARG A 286 -1.28 -16.18 -5.61
N THR A 287 -0.31 -16.98 -6.05
CA THR A 287 0.88 -17.31 -5.26
C THR A 287 2.11 -16.63 -5.83
N LEU A 288 3.02 -16.22 -4.95
CA LEU A 288 4.28 -15.58 -5.31
C LEU A 288 5.08 -16.40 -6.33
N ASP A 289 5.21 -17.72 -6.13
CA ASP A 289 5.98 -18.56 -7.04
C ASP A 289 5.31 -18.67 -8.43
N ALA A 290 3.98 -18.69 -8.50
CA ALA A 290 3.28 -18.69 -9.79
C ALA A 290 3.37 -17.32 -10.49
N GLN A 291 3.38 -16.22 -9.74
CA GLN A 291 3.60 -14.87 -10.29
C GLN A 291 5.01 -14.75 -10.89
N VAL A 292 6.04 -15.20 -10.15
CA VAL A 292 7.42 -15.23 -10.65
C VAL A 292 7.56 -16.15 -11.86
N ALA A 293 6.96 -17.34 -11.82
CA ALA A 293 6.97 -18.28 -12.95
C ALA A 293 6.33 -17.67 -14.21
N LEU A 294 5.17 -17.01 -14.07
CA LEU A 294 4.50 -16.33 -15.17
C LEU A 294 5.41 -15.28 -15.83
N VAL A 295 6.05 -14.42 -15.02
CA VAL A 295 6.95 -13.38 -15.55
C VAL A 295 8.17 -14.01 -16.25
N ARG A 296 8.79 -15.04 -15.66
CA ARG A 296 9.92 -15.77 -16.26
C ARG A 296 9.58 -16.44 -17.59
N GLU A 297 8.35 -16.95 -17.74
CA GLU A 297 7.91 -17.59 -18.97
C GLU A 297 7.61 -16.56 -20.07
N ARG A 298 7.11 -15.38 -19.71
CA ARG A 298 6.51 -14.43 -20.66
C ARG A 298 7.35 -13.20 -20.97
N ILE A 299 8.28 -12.82 -20.12
CA ILE A 299 9.10 -11.61 -20.29
C ILE A 299 10.54 -12.03 -20.53
N ALA A 300 11.11 -11.55 -21.64
CA ALA A 300 12.50 -11.77 -21.99
C ALA A 300 13.43 -11.01 -21.02
N HIS A 301 14.62 -11.55 -20.79
CA HIS A 301 15.55 -11.01 -19.80
C HIS A 301 16.01 -9.58 -20.15
N GLU A 302 16.17 -9.28 -21.43
CA GLU A 302 16.55 -7.97 -21.97
C GLU A 302 15.45 -6.90 -21.86
N ASP A 303 14.20 -7.33 -21.72
CA ASP A 303 13.02 -6.48 -21.61
C ASP A 303 12.69 -6.15 -20.14
N MET A 304 13.18 -6.96 -19.20
CA MET A 304 12.97 -6.77 -17.76
C MET A 304 13.61 -5.45 -17.28
N PRO A 305 12.82 -4.50 -16.72
CA PRO A 305 13.36 -3.32 -16.08
C PRO A 305 14.00 -3.66 -14.74
N ILE A 306 14.94 -2.81 -14.31
CA ILE A 306 15.30 -2.74 -12.90
C ILE A 306 14.08 -2.16 -12.18
N LEU A 307 13.53 -2.95 -11.25
CA LEU A 307 12.38 -2.57 -10.45
C LEU A 307 12.83 -1.93 -9.14
N VAL A 308 12.15 -0.86 -8.75
CA VAL A 308 12.28 -0.26 -7.43
C VAL A 308 10.91 -0.28 -6.76
N GLY A 309 10.77 -1.08 -5.70
CA GLY A 309 9.58 -1.12 -4.86
C GLY A 309 9.76 -0.20 -3.66
N VAL A 310 8.80 0.68 -3.41
CA VAL A 310 8.84 1.60 -2.26
C VAL A 310 7.56 1.48 -1.43
N GLY A 311 7.69 1.15 -0.15
CA GLY A 311 6.56 1.04 0.78
C GLY A 311 6.93 1.47 2.20
N ASP A 312 5.92 1.59 3.05
CA ASP A 312 6.05 1.99 4.45
C ASP A 312 5.47 0.93 5.42
N THR A 313 4.57 0.08 4.92
CA THR A 313 3.74 -0.80 5.74
C THR A 313 4.17 -2.25 5.60
N VAL A 314 5.13 -2.63 6.45
CA VAL A 314 5.57 -4.02 6.68
C VAL A 314 5.54 -4.28 8.19
N THR A 315 5.00 -5.44 8.59
CA THR A 315 4.89 -5.81 10.01
C THR A 315 5.53 -7.16 10.27
N SER A 316 6.15 -7.30 11.45
CA SER A 316 6.58 -8.59 12.01
C SER A 316 6.37 -8.58 13.52
N LEU A 317 5.50 -9.46 14.02
CA LEU A 317 5.13 -9.53 15.42
C LEU A 317 5.29 -10.95 15.96
N ALA A 318 5.88 -11.03 17.16
CA ALA A 318 5.91 -12.27 17.91
C ALA A 318 4.49 -12.62 18.39
N HIS A 319 4.06 -13.82 18.06
CA HIS A 319 2.81 -14.41 18.51
C HIS A 319 3.11 -15.75 19.16
N THR A 320 2.48 -16.01 20.29
CA THR A 320 2.52 -17.31 20.95
C THR A 320 1.16 -17.97 20.74
N ASP A 321 1.15 -19.12 20.07
CA ASP A 321 -0.08 -19.85 19.82
C ASP A 321 -0.63 -20.52 21.10
N ALA A 322 -1.79 -21.15 21.00
CA ALA A 322 -2.43 -21.85 22.11
C ALA A 322 -1.61 -23.02 22.67
N THR A 323 -0.61 -23.52 21.93
CA THR A 323 0.31 -24.59 22.35
C THR A 323 1.54 -24.06 23.10
N GLY A 324 1.69 -22.73 23.18
CA GLY A 324 2.87 -22.09 23.74
C GLY A 324 4.03 -21.94 22.73
N THR A 325 3.81 -22.28 21.46
CA THR A 325 4.82 -22.16 20.42
C THR A 325 4.90 -20.71 19.96
N ARG A 326 6.10 -20.13 20.04
CA ARG A 326 6.37 -18.78 19.57
C ARG A 326 6.63 -18.80 18.06
N GLN A 327 5.87 -18.02 17.32
CA GLN A 327 6.03 -17.76 15.90
C GLN A 327 6.07 -16.27 15.61
N LEU A 328 6.62 -15.89 14.45
CA LEU A 328 6.58 -14.52 13.95
C LEU A 328 5.50 -14.43 12.88
N LEU A 329 4.47 -13.64 13.15
CA LEU A 329 3.44 -13.31 12.17
C LEU A 329 3.86 -12.08 11.39
N ARG A 330 3.82 -12.19 10.07
CA ARG A 330 4.36 -11.21 9.14
C ARG A 330 3.28 -10.75 8.18
N GLY A 331 3.05 -9.44 8.13
CA GLY A 331 2.00 -8.84 7.31
C GLY A 331 2.38 -7.45 6.80
N GLY A 332 1.36 -6.65 6.54
CA GLY A 332 1.48 -5.30 5.98
C GLY A 332 1.05 -5.25 4.51
N SER A 333 0.39 -4.16 4.13
CA SER A 333 -0.18 -3.95 2.79
C SER A 333 0.87 -3.95 1.68
N ASP A 334 2.11 -3.56 2.01
CA ASP A 334 3.18 -3.44 1.02
C ASP A 334 4.04 -4.71 0.89
N ARG A 335 4.00 -5.57 1.91
CA ARG A 335 4.86 -6.75 2.01
C ARG A 335 4.80 -7.61 0.74
N GLY A 336 3.60 -7.87 0.25
CA GLY A 336 3.37 -8.74 -0.90
C GLY A 336 4.10 -8.26 -2.16
N PHE A 337 3.86 -7.02 -2.56
CA PHE A 337 4.44 -6.48 -3.80
C PHE A 337 5.95 -6.22 -3.67
N LEU A 338 6.43 -5.79 -2.49
CA LEU A 338 7.86 -5.64 -2.23
C LEU A 338 8.58 -6.99 -2.32
N THR A 339 7.96 -8.05 -1.78
CA THR A 339 8.49 -9.43 -1.90
C THR A 339 8.51 -9.89 -3.36
N LEU A 340 7.47 -9.60 -4.14
CA LEU A 340 7.45 -9.92 -5.56
C LEU A 340 8.57 -9.20 -6.32
N ILE A 341 8.79 -7.91 -6.07
CA ILE A 341 9.89 -7.14 -6.68
C ILE A 341 11.25 -7.76 -6.37
N GLN A 342 11.49 -8.14 -5.10
CA GLN A 342 12.72 -8.82 -4.69
C GLN A 342 12.91 -10.14 -5.45
N ARG A 343 11.88 -11.00 -5.46
CA ARG A 343 11.92 -12.33 -6.10
C ARG A 343 12.09 -12.24 -7.62
N LEU A 344 11.52 -11.23 -8.25
CA LEU A 344 11.76 -10.95 -9.67
C LEU A 344 13.21 -10.51 -9.91
N GLY A 345 13.79 -9.74 -8.99
CA GLY A 345 15.21 -9.36 -9.02
C GLY A 345 16.13 -10.58 -8.99
N GLU A 346 15.86 -11.50 -8.06
CA GLU A 346 16.56 -12.77 -7.95
C GLU A 346 16.39 -13.66 -9.19
N ALA A 347 15.17 -13.73 -9.74
CA ALA A 347 14.84 -14.59 -10.88
C ALA A 347 15.46 -14.12 -12.21
N PHE A 348 15.64 -12.81 -12.36
CA PHE A 348 16.20 -12.17 -13.57
C PHE A 348 17.63 -11.64 -13.33
N GLU A 349 18.26 -11.97 -12.21
CA GLU A 349 19.60 -11.50 -11.85
C GLU A 349 19.77 -9.98 -12.01
N THR A 350 18.73 -9.22 -11.68
CA THR A 350 18.69 -7.76 -11.76
C THR A 350 18.87 -7.14 -10.38
N GLU A 351 19.44 -5.94 -10.34
CA GLU A 351 19.67 -5.19 -9.10
C GLU A 351 18.40 -4.44 -8.62
N ASN A 352 17.27 -5.16 -8.56
CA ASN A 352 16.03 -4.60 -8.02
C ASN A 352 16.24 -4.08 -6.61
N ARG A 353 15.50 -3.03 -6.26
CA ARG A 353 15.59 -2.37 -4.96
C ARG A 353 14.27 -2.46 -4.19
N VAL A 354 14.35 -2.85 -2.93
CA VAL A 354 13.26 -2.77 -1.95
C VAL A 354 13.60 -1.63 -0.98
N VAL A 355 12.83 -0.55 -1.07
CA VAL A 355 13.02 0.68 -0.30
C VAL A 355 11.91 0.79 0.74
N TYR A 356 12.30 1.05 1.98
CA TYR A 356 11.39 1.21 3.10
C TYR A 356 11.42 2.65 3.63
N ILE A 357 10.24 3.24 3.79
CA ILE A 357 10.08 4.58 4.37
C ILE A 357 9.57 4.45 5.80
N ASP A 358 10.26 5.09 6.75
CA ASP A 358 9.80 5.12 8.14
C ASP A 358 8.67 6.14 8.30
N SER A 359 7.43 5.66 8.32
CA SER A 359 6.22 6.48 8.50
C SER A 359 5.80 6.64 9.96
N SER A 360 6.64 6.27 10.93
CA SER A 360 6.30 6.34 12.36
C SER A 360 6.24 7.74 12.95
N GLY A 361 6.77 8.75 12.26
CA GLY A 361 6.85 10.13 12.72
C GLY A 361 5.59 10.99 12.52
N ASP A 362 4.53 10.43 11.94
CA ASP A 362 3.31 11.16 11.57
C ASP A 362 2.17 10.99 12.61
N GLU A 363 0.91 11.18 12.23
CA GLU A 363 -0.24 11.14 13.16
C GLU A 363 -0.60 9.70 13.58
N VAL A 364 -0.42 8.74 12.66
CA VAL A 364 -0.75 7.33 12.90
C VAL A 364 0.43 6.59 13.52
N LYS A 365 0.24 6.00 14.70
CA LYS A 365 1.29 5.26 15.42
C LYS A 365 1.71 3.99 14.66
N ARG A 366 2.96 3.93 14.21
CA ARG A 366 3.62 2.77 13.60
C ARG A 366 4.90 2.38 14.35
N PRO A 367 5.39 1.13 14.22
CA PRO A 367 6.75 0.79 14.64
C PRO A 367 7.77 1.69 13.94
N ALA A 368 8.76 2.19 14.68
CA ALA A 368 9.79 3.10 14.19
C ALA A 368 11.13 2.38 14.01
N LEU A 369 11.98 2.86 13.10
CA LEU A 369 13.38 2.44 13.04
C LEU A 369 14.19 3.09 14.17
N ASP A 370 14.93 2.28 14.93
CA ASP A 370 15.92 2.81 15.87
C ASP A 370 17.20 3.20 15.11
N VAL A 371 17.26 4.45 14.67
CA VAL A 371 18.39 5.03 13.93
C VAL A 371 19.70 4.93 14.72
N ALA A 372 19.65 5.15 16.03
CA ALA A 372 20.83 5.06 16.88
C ALA A 372 21.35 3.61 16.91
N HIS A 373 20.45 2.62 16.95
CA HIS A 373 20.84 1.23 16.85
C HIS A 373 21.38 0.85 15.47
N LEU A 374 20.76 1.32 14.37
CA LEU A 374 21.31 1.12 13.01
C LEU A 374 22.77 1.62 12.93
N GLN A 375 23.04 2.81 13.46
CA GLN A 375 24.38 3.39 13.48
C GLN A 375 25.35 2.61 14.38
N ARG A 376 24.92 2.16 15.56
CA ARG A 376 25.76 1.35 16.46
C ARG A 376 26.06 -0.06 15.90
N SER A 377 25.11 -0.65 15.19
CA SER A 377 25.26 -1.95 14.53
C SER A 377 26.16 -1.88 13.30
N ALA A 378 26.29 -0.72 12.67
CA ALA A 378 27.21 -0.52 11.54
C ALA A 378 28.66 -0.80 11.97
N GLY A 379 29.20 -1.94 11.53
CA GLY A 379 30.55 -2.38 11.86
C GLY A 379 30.70 -3.12 13.19
N ASN A 380 29.60 -3.39 13.91
CA ASN A 380 29.63 -4.18 15.16
C ASN A 380 28.84 -5.49 15.02
N ALA A 381 29.56 -6.59 14.78
CA ALA A 381 28.98 -7.92 14.61
C ALA A 381 28.30 -8.50 15.87
N SER A 382 28.50 -7.89 17.06
CA SER A 382 27.84 -8.34 18.30
C SER A 382 26.41 -7.81 18.46
N LEU A 383 26.02 -6.79 17.68
CA LEU A 383 24.69 -6.20 17.73
C LEU A 383 23.87 -6.67 16.54
N SER A 384 22.71 -7.25 16.79
CA SER A 384 21.77 -7.59 15.72
C SER A 384 21.22 -6.30 15.09
N ILE A 385 21.44 -6.11 13.80
CA ILE A 385 20.86 -4.95 13.08
C ILE A 385 19.33 -4.99 13.09
N PHE A 386 18.73 -6.18 13.19
CA PHE A 386 17.28 -6.37 13.20
C PHE A 386 16.60 -5.87 14.48
N ASP A 387 17.34 -5.67 15.57
CA ASP A 387 16.78 -5.01 16.76
C ASP A 387 16.36 -3.56 16.46
N ALA A 388 16.97 -2.91 15.46
CA ALA A 388 16.56 -1.58 15.03
C ALA A 388 15.22 -1.55 14.27
N ALA A 389 14.75 -2.69 13.77
CA ALA A 389 13.54 -2.79 12.96
C ALA A 389 12.44 -3.62 13.66
N ARG A 390 12.45 -3.64 14.99
CA ARG A 390 11.50 -4.41 15.81
C ARG A 390 10.06 -3.98 15.51
N GLY A 391 9.21 -4.94 15.18
CA GLY A 391 7.82 -4.67 14.79
C GLY A 391 7.63 -4.46 13.28
N ILE A 392 8.71 -4.25 12.53
CA ILE A 392 8.72 -4.04 11.08
C ILE A 392 9.14 -5.34 10.38
N THR A 393 10.32 -5.86 10.72
CA THR A 393 10.90 -7.07 10.13
C THR A 393 11.82 -7.78 11.14
N ASP A 394 12.39 -8.91 10.75
CA ASP A 394 13.21 -9.75 11.61
C ASP A 394 14.28 -10.52 10.81
N ALA A 395 15.20 -11.18 11.53
CA ALA A 395 16.34 -11.86 10.90
C ALA A 395 15.93 -12.99 9.96
N ASP A 396 14.80 -13.64 10.22
CA ASP A 396 14.28 -14.77 9.45
C ASP A 396 13.23 -14.33 8.42
N ASP A 397 13.00 -13.03 8.25
CA ASP A 397 12.05 -12.48 7.27
C ASP A 397 12.58 -12.72 5.85
N PRO A 398 11.84 -13.42 4.97
CA PRO A 398 12.23 -13.61 3.58
C PRO A 398 12.30 -12.30 2.79
N LEU A 399 11.48 -11.30 3.17
CA LEU A 399 11.56 -9.95 2.62
C LEU A 399 12.76 -9.25 3.26
N ARG A 400 13.69 -8.78 2.42
CA ARG A 400 14.84 -7.98 2.82
C ARG A 400 14.59 -6.53 2.39
N LEU A 401 14.76 -5.61 3.32
CA LEU A 401 14.67 -4.18 3.05
C LEU A 401 16.07 -3.65 2.82
N ASP A 402 16.32 -3.12 1.62
CA ASP A 402 17.66 -2.83 1.13
C ASP A 402 18.12 -1.47 1.61
N VAL A 403 17.27 -0.47 1.40
CA VAL A 403 17.50 0.94 1.70
C VAL A 403 16.36 1.44 2.56
N VAL A 404 16.68 2.15 3.63
CA VAL A 404 15.70 2.71 4.57
C VAL A 404 15.79 4.23 4.60
N PHE A 405 14.64 4.90 4.72
CA PHE A 405 14.51 6.34 4.90
C PHE A 405 13.99 6.64 6.30
N PRO A 406 14.86 6.70 7.32
CA PRO A 406 14.45 6.97 8.70
C PRO A 406 13.93 8.40 8.92
N GLY A 407 14.21 9.32 7.99
CA GLY A 407 13.63 10.67 7.98
C GLY A 407 12.21 10.72 7.38
N GLY A 408 11.62 9.57 7.08
CA GLY A 408 10.26 9.42 6.59
C GLY A 408 10.00 10.05 5.22
N HIS A 409 8.72 10.34 4.95
CA HIS A 409 8.26 10.80 3.63
C HIS A 409 8.98 12.07 3.16
N ARG A 410 9.32 12.99 4.06
CA ARG A 410 10.04 14.23 3.68
C ARG A 410 11.42 13.95 3.12
N GLN A 411 12.18 13.07 3.77
CA GLN A 411 13.50 12.65 3.26
C GLN A 411 13.37 11.94 1.91
N TYR A 412 12.34 11.12 1.75
CA TYR A 412 12.07 10.43 0.49
C TYR A 412 11.68 11.40 -0.64
N VAL A 413 10.84 12.40 -0.37
CA VAL A 413 10.44 13.41 -1.35
C VAL A 413 11.65 14.21 -1.86
N GLU A 414 12.59 14.57 -0.98
CA GLU A 414 13.84 15.22 -1.39
C GLU A 414 14.64 14.33 -2.36
N PHE A 415 14.83 13.06 -1.99
CA PHE A 415 15.52 12.08 -2.83
C PHE A 415 14.82 11.90 -4.18
N PHE A 416 13.50 11.78 -4.18
CA PHE A 416 12.69 11.58 -5.38
C PHE A 416 12.78 12.78 -6.34
N CYS A 417 12.70 14.00 -5.81
CA CYS A 417 12.89 15.22 -6.60
C CYS A 417 14.30 15.29 -7.20
N ALA A 418 15.34 14.94 -6.43
CA ALA A 418 16.71 14.89 -6.92
C ALA A 418 16.90 13.83 -8.02
N LEU A 419 16.23 12.68 -7.91
CA LEU A 419 16.24 11.63 -8.93
C LEU A 419 15.65 12.13 -10.26
N ALA A 420 14.48 12.76 -10.20
CA ALA A 420 13.83 13.33 -11.39
C ALA A 420 14.73 14.35 -12.10
N GLN A 421 15.34 15.26 -11.33
CA GLN A 421 16.27 16.27 -11.86
C GLN A 421 17.49 15.66 -12.55
N ARG A 422 18.15 14.67 -11.91
CA ARG A 422 19.36 14.02 -12.48
C ARG A 422 19.04 13.24 -13.75
N ARG A 423 17.88 12.57 -13.81
CA ARG A 423 17.46 11.81 -14.99
C ARG A 423 17.11 12.72 -16.16
N ALA A 424 16.43 13.84 -15.89
CA ALA A 424 16.15 14.83 -16.94
C ALA A 424 17.43 15.46 -17.50
N ALA A 425 18.41 15.78 -16.64
CA ALA A 425 19.71 16.29 -17.07
C ALA A 425 20.54 15.29 -17.88
N SER A 426 20.26 13.98 -17.78
CA SER A 426 20.93 12.93 -18.55
C SER A 426 20.20 12.59 -19.86
N SER A 427 18.97 13.10 -20.05
CA SER A 427 18.11 12.82 -21.21
C SER A 427 18.04 13.98 -22.21
N GLY A 428 18.51 15.17 -21.81
CA GLY A 428 18.73 16.33 -22.69
C GLY A 428 20.19 16.41 -23.12
#